data_AF-A0A959FIG6-F1
#
_entry.id   AF-A0A959FIG6-F1
#
_cell.length_a   1.000
_cell.length_b   1.000
_cell.length_c   1.000
_cell.angle_alpha   90.00
_cell.angle_beta   90.00
_cell.angle_gamma   90.00
#
_symmetry.space_group_name_H-M   'P 1'
#
loop_
_entity.id
_entity.type
_entity.pdbx_description
1 polymer ?
#
loop_
_entity_poly.entity_id
_entity_poly.type
_entity_poly.pdbx_seq_one_letter_code
_entity_poly.pdbx_strand_id
1 'polypeptide(L)'
;GLLGTKNFKLIGGTNPLGQDWNDEKNLDDFMVNEIVLPKDRWVRVRITAKDVLHNFYLPQFRVKMDAVPGLPTYFVFKPIKTTEEYRQELSTVPEYQVPDPNDPEKMLWETFNYELACAELCGKGHFSMRRPVRIVEQAEYEAWTRSQNSLYFSSIRGTDEDPYLNRLFDSEIRERKAELNTKVETALAADAETDKVVRLDYVYFETGSAQLTELSRYELDNVAEIMGKYPNMQIELGGHTDSQGDDDSNLRLSEQRAQAVYDYLVNKGVAADRMMAVGYGETKPVDSNDTEDGRANNRRTEFTITAQ
;
A
#
# COMPACT_ATOMS: atom_id res chain seq x y z
N GLY A 1 12.02 -7.21 -6.64
CA GLY A 1 11.57 -6.32 -7.70
C GLY A 1 12.64 -6.07 -8.73
N LEU A 2 12.26 -5.33 -9.76
CA LEU A 2 13.18 -4.61 -10.63
C LEU A 2 13.08 -3.15 -10.20
N LEU A 3 14.21 -2.47 -9.95
CA LEU A 3 14.17 -1.04 -9.67
C LEU A 3 13.62 -0.28 -10.88
N GLY A 4 12.67 0.61 -10.64
CA GLY A 4 12.09 1.45 -11.68
C GLY A 4 13.03 2.52 -12.21
N THR A 5 12.60 3.13 -13.31
CA THR A 5 13.33 4.21 -13.98
C THR A 5 13.30 5.48 -13.14
N LYS A 6 14.41 6.21 -13.15
CA LYS A 6 14.58 7.47 -12.43
C LYS A 6 15.09 8.57 -13.35
N ASN A 7 14.67 9.80 -13.09
CA ASN A 7 15.07 11.00 -13.80
C ASN A 7 15.24 12.15 -12.81
N PHE A 8 16.41 12.78 -12.81
CA PHE A 8 16.73 13.88 -11.88
C PHE A 8 15.78 15.07 -11.99
N LYS A 9 15.12 15.25 -13.15
CA LYS A 9 14.12 16.32 -13.36
C LYS A 9 12.82 16.08 -12.60
N LEU A 10 12.54 14.83 -12.20
CA LEU A 10 11.36 14.45 -11.42
C LEU A 10 11.61 14.57 -9.92
N ILE A 11 12.79 15.03 -9.49
CA ILE A 11 13.09 15.19 -8.06
C ILE A 11 12.28 16.36 -7.50
N GLY A 12 11.41 16.06 -6.55
CA GLY A 12 10.55 17.01 -5.84
C GLY A 12 10.41 16.67 -4.36
N GLY A 13 9.50 17.38 -3.67
CA GLY A 13 9.27 17.16 -2.23
C GLY A 13 8.73 15.77 -1.89
N THR A 14 7.76 15.29 -2.67
CA THR A 14 7.13 13.96 -2.57
C THR A 14 7.92 12.87 -3.30
N ASN A 15 8.79 13.25 -4.23
CA ASN A 15 9.59 12.33 -5.05
C ASN A 15 11.10 12.64 -4.92
N PRO A 16 11.73 12.35 -3.77
CA PRO A 16 13.13 12.72 -3.52
C PRO A 16 14.12 11.96 -4.40
N LEU A 17 13.72 10.80 -4.95
CA LEU A 17 14.55 9.92 -5.78
C LEU A 17 14.34 10.14 -7.29
N GLY A 18 13.40 11.01 -7.68
CA GLY A 18 13.07 11.28 -9.08
C GLY A 18 12.55 10.06 -9.83
N GLN A 19 11.75 9.22 -9.17
CA GLN A 19 11.15 8.04 -9.78
C GLN A 19 10.13 8.44 -10.85
N ASP A 20 10.13 7.70 -11.96
CA ASP A 20 9.10 7.84 -12.98
C ASP A 20 7.89 6.97 -12.63
N TRP A 21 6.82 7.59 -12.17
CA TRP A 21 5.61 6.88 -11.75
C TRP A 21 4.91 6.16 -12.91
N ASN A 22 5.22 6.50 -14.17
CA ASN A 22 4.72 5.77 -15.34
C ASN A 22 5.44 4.43 -15.56
N ASP A 23 6.56 4.17 -14.89
CA ASP A 23 7.22 2.86 -14.91
C ASP A 23 6.70 2.01 -13.74
N GLU A 24 5.88 0.98 -14.04
CA GLU A 24 5.29 0.08 -13.04
C GLU A 24 6.31 -0.60 -12.11
N LYS A 25 7.59 -0.65 -12.51
CA LYS A 25 8.68 -1.13 -11.65
C LYS A 25 8.95 -0.24 -10.43
N ASN A 26 8.46 1.00 -10.42
CA ASN A 26 8.54 1.86 -9.24
C ASN A 26 7.46 1.56 -8.20
N LEU A 27 6.48 0.69 -8.50
CA LEU A 27 5.35 0.41 -7.61
C LEU A 27 5.74 -0.42 -6.38
N ASP A 28 6.81 -1.22 -6.44
CA ASP A 28 7.35 -1.98 -5.30
C ASP A 28 8.61 -1.36 -4.69
N ASP A 29 9.01 -0.17 -5.13
CA ASP A 29 10.17 0.53 -4.60
C ASP A 29 9.83 1.24 -3.26
N PHE A 30 10.68 1.04 -2.26
CA PHE A 30 10.53 1.62 -0.93
C PHE A 30 11.85 2.16 -0.39
N MET A 31 11.76 3.02 0.63
CA MET A 31 12.93 3.59 1.31
C MET A 31 13.07 3.01 2.70
N VAL A 32 14.27 2.51 3.00
CA VAL A 32 14.62 1.90 4.29
C VAL A 32 15.89 2.52 4.84
N ASN A 33 16.04 2.51 6.17
CA ASN A 33 17.27 2.94 6.84
C ASN A 33 18.27 1.80 7.02
N GLU A 34 17.77 0.57 7.17
CA GLU A 34 18.55 -0.68 7.16
C GLU A 34 18.41 -1.37 5.81
N ILE A 35 19.52 -1.83 5.24
CA ILE A 35 19.52 -2.62 4.01
C ILE A 35 19.45 -4.10 4.39
N VAL A 36 18.34 -4.77 4.07
CA VAL A 36 18.19 -6.21 4.31
C VAL A 36 18.35 -6.96 2.99
N LEU A 37 19.18 -8.00 2.96
CA LEU A 37 19.47 -8.79 1.76
C LEU A 37 19.36 -10.29 2.04
N PRO A 38 18.88 -11.09 1.09
CA PRO A 38 18.83 -12.55 1.24
C PRO A 38 20.22 -13.18 1.01
N LYS A 39 20.59 -14.13 1.86
CA LYS A 39 21.73 -15.03 1.64
C LYS A 39 21.55 -15.78 0.32
N ASP A 40 22.66 -16.05 -0.34
CA ASP A 40 22.75 -16.86 -1.54
C ASP A 40 22.04 -16.33 -2.80
N ARG A 41 21.76 -15.03 -2.85
CA ARG A 41 21.21 -14.37 -4.04
C ARG A 41 22.18 -13.34 -4.62
N TRP A 42 22.26 -13.27 -5.94
CA TRP A 42 22.99 -12.18 -6.60
C TRP A 42 22.25 -10.87 -6.40
N VAL A 43 22.91 -9.90 -5.78
CA VAL A 43 22.40 -8.55 -5.52
C VAL A 43 23.12 -7.58 -6.43
N ARG A 44 22.35 -6.81 -7.22
CA ARG A 44 22.86 -5.67 -7.99
C ARG A 44 22.54 -4.39 -7.24
N VAL A 45 23.57 -3.68 -6.80
CA VAL A 45 23.43 -2.36 -6.19
C VAL A 45 23.64 -1.32 -7.27
N ARG A 46 22.60 -0.52 -7.56
CA ARG A 46 22.69 0.65 -8.45
C ARG A 46 22.94 1.89 -7.62
N ILE A 47 23.94 2.66 -8.00
CA ILE A 47 24.41 3.82 -7.26
C ILE A 47 24.30 5.04 -8.16
N THR A 48 23.80 6.12 -7.57
CA THR A 48 23.68 7.43 -8.21
C THR A 48 24.08 8.50 -7.20
N ALA A 49 24.78 9.53 -7.66
CA ALA A 49 25.07 10.73 -6.88
C ALA A 49 24.40 11.95 -7.55
N LYS A 50 23.91 12.88 -6.74
CA LYS A 50 23.30 14.13 -7.22
C LYS A 50 24.30 15.29 -7.21
N ASP A 51 25.21 15.30 -6.25
CA ASP A 51 26.00 16.47 -5.88
C ASP A 51 27.51 16.24 -6.06
N VAL A 52 28.10 15.44 -5.17
CA VAL A 52 29.54 15.21 -5.07
C VAL A 52 29.86 13.74 -5.27
N LEU A 53 31.15 13.43 -5.36
CA LEU A 53 31.62 12.06 -5.35
C LEU A 53 31.29 11.43 -4.00
N HIS A 54 30.63 10.27 -4.04
CA HIS A 54 30.53 9.38 -2.89
C HIS A 54 31.24 8.07 -3.22
N ASN A 55 31.43 7.25 -2.21
CA ASN A 55 31.82 5.87 -2.40
C ASN A 55 30.89 4.98 -1.60
N PHE A 56 30.72 3.74 -2.06
CA PHE A 56 30.01 2.72 -1.32
C PHE A 56 30.92 1.52 -1.17
N TYR A 57 31.22 1.18 0.08
CA TYR A 57 32.15 0.12 0.44
C TYR A 57 31.51 -0.87 1.40
N LEU A 58 31.68 -2.16 1.10
CA LEU A 58 31.31 -3.29 1.95
C LEU A 58 32.53 -4.22 2.07
N PRO A 59 33.39 -4.03 3.09
CA PRO A 59 34.67 -4.72 3.20
C PRO A 59 34.55 -6.23 3.25
N GLN A 60 33.57 -6.73 4.02
CA GLN A 60 33.37 -8.17 4.23
C GLN A 60 33.00 -8.90 2.93
N PHE A 61 32.44 -8.17 1.95
CA PHE A 61 32.08 -8.69 0.63
C PHE A 61 33.10 -8.30 -0.44
N ARG A 62 34.17 -7.57 -0.08
CA ARG A 62 35.23 -7.07 -0.98
C ARG A 62 34.69 -6.28 -2.18
N VAL A 63 33.63 -5.51 -1.97
CA VAL A 63 33.05 -4.65 -2.99
C VAL A 63 33.18 -3.19 -2.62
N LYS A 64 33.63 -2.39 -3.59
CA LYS A 64 33.78 -0.94 -3.53
C LYS A 64 33.34 -0.36 -4.87
N MET A 65 32.55 0.70 -4.87
CA MET A 65 32.20 1.44 -6.09
C MET A 65 32.00 2.93 -5.81
N ASP A 66 32.54 3.77 -6.67
CA ASP A 66 32.37 5.22 -6.58
C ASP A 66 31.02 5.63 -7.19
N ALA A 67 30.35 6.57 -6.53
CA ALA A 67 29.15 7.24 -7.02
C ALA A 67 29.58 8.57 -7.65
N VAL A 68 29.44 8.68 -8.96
CA VAL A 68 29.83 9.89 -9.70
C VAL A 68 28.58 10.63 -10.16
N PRO A 69 28.45 11.95 -9.89
CA PRO A 69 27.31 12.72 -10.37
C PRO A 69 27.13 12.58 -11.89
N GLY A 70 25.90 12.26 -12.30
CA GLY A 70 25.55 12.08 -13.72
C GLY A 70 25.98 10.76 -14.36
N LEU A 71 26.70 9.88 -13.66
CA LEU A 71 27.10 8.56 -14.16
C LEU A 71 26.55 7.45 -13.24
N PRO A 72 25.46 6.76 -13.64
CA PRO A 72 24.97 5.61 -12.89
C PRO A 72 26.02 4.50 -12.88
N THR A 73 26.50 4.14 -11.70
CA THR A 73 27.41 3.01 -11.49
C THR A 73 26.68 1.86 -10.81
N TYR A 74 27.23 0.66 -10.92
CA TYR A 74 26.69 -0.49 -10.22
C TYR A 74 27.79 -1.48 -9.87
N PHE A 75 27.56 -2.25 -8.81
CA PHE A 75 28.30 -3.47 -8.55
C PHE A 75 27.34 -4.63 -8.27
N VAL A 76 27.85 -5.84 -8.40
CA VAL A 76 27.09 -7.06 -8.16
C VAL A 76 27.87 -7.93 -7.18
N PHE A 77 27.19 -8.46 -6.18
CA PHE A 77 27.79 -9.40 -5.23
C PHE A 77 26.77 -10.43 -4.77
N LYS A 78 27.25 -11.51 -4.18
CA LYS A 78 26.42 -12.57 -3.61
C LYS A 78 26.82 -12.73 -2.13
N PRO A 79 25.97 -12.32 -1.18
CA PRO A 79 26.24 -12.62 0.23
C PRO A 79 26.08 -14.11 0.48
N ILE A 80 27.07 -14.72 1.14
CA ILE A 80 27.15 -16.17 1.35
C ILE A 80 26.99 -16.58 2.82
N LYS A 81 26.89 -15.60 3.73
CA LYS A 81 26.67 -15.81 5.17
C LYS A 81 25.64 -14.82 5.65
N THR A 82 24.73 -15.27 6.50
CA THR A 82 23.81 -14.38 7.23
C THR A 82 24.61 -13.53 8.22
N THR A 83 24.03 -12.42 8.68
CA THR A 83 24.62 -11.62 9.75
C THR A 83 24.86 -12.48 10.99
N GLU A 84 23.91 -13.35 11.33
CA GLU A 84 24.03 -14.23 12.49
C GLU A 84 25.13 -15.29 12.35
N GLU A 85 25.25 -15.94 11.20
CA GLU A 85 26.36 -16.88 10.93
C GLU A 85 27.72 -16.18 11.08
N TYR A 86 27.82 -14.94 10.60
CA TYR A 86 29.07 -14.17 10.72
C TYR A 86 29.35 -13.72 12.16
N ARG A 87 28.33 -13.36 12.94
CA ARG A 87 28.49 -13.08 14.39
C ARG A 87 29.04 -14.30 15.13
N GLN A 88 28.54 -15.50 14.82
CA GLN A 88 29.04 -16.73 15.41
C GLN A 88 30.51 -16.98 15.06
N GLU A 89 30.95 -16.67 13.84
CA GLU A 89 32.37 -16.72 13.48
C GLU A 89 33.20 -15.71 14.28
N LEU A 90 32.72 -14.47 14.38
CA LEU A 90 33.38 -13.42 15.16
C LEU A 90 33.47 -13.77 16.65
N SER A 91 32.54 -14.54 17.21
CA SER A 91 32.61 -15.01 18.60
C SER A 91 33.87 -15.84 18.88
N THR A 92 34.49 -16.43 17.86
CA THR A 92 35.74 -17.19 18.01
C THR A 92 37.00 -16.33 17.93
N VAL A 93 36.86 -15.05 17.57
CA VAL A 93 37.95 -14.11 17.32
C VAL A 93 38.21 -13.29 18.60
N PRO A 94 39.42 -13.38 19.21
CA PRO A 94 39.73 -12.70 20.47
C PRO A 94 39.49 -11.18 20.45
N GLU A 95 39.73 -10.52 19.31
CA GLU A 95 39.54 -9.08 19.12
C GLU A 95 38.07 -8.64 19.23
N TYR A 96 37.13 -9.56 19.08
CA TYR A 96 35.69 -9.28 19.20
C TYR A 96 35.10 -9.73 20.54
N GLN A 97 35.89 -10.37 21.41
CA GLN A 97 35.50 -10.78 22.77
C GLN A 97 35.68 -9.62 23.78
N VAL A 98 35.38 -8.40 23.36
CA VAL A 98 35.43 -7.18 24.17
C VAL A 98 34.03 -6.57 24.22
N PRO A 99 33.63 -5.90 25.31
CA PRO A 99 32.34 -5.22 25.38
C PRO A 99 32.16 -4.18 24.27
N ASP A 100 30.96 -4.05 23.70
CA ASP A 100 30.66 -3.01 22.72
C ASP A 100 30.74 -1.62 23.38
N PRO A 101 31.50 -0.66 22.81
CA PRO A 101 31.58 0.70 23.34
C PRO A 101 30.23 1.43 23.47
N ASN A 102 29.23 1.06 22.67
CA ASN A 102 27.88 1.64 22.66
C ASN A 102 26.87 0.82 23.46
N ASP A 103 27.14 -0.47 23.74
CA ASP A 103 26.32 -1.35 24.55
C ASP A 103 27.20 -2.30 25.39
N PRO A 104 27.76 -1.83 26.52
CA PRO A 104 28.75 -2.59 27.29
C PRO A 104 28.23 -3.89 27.92
N GLU A 105 26.92 -4.16 27.85
CA GLU A 105 26.32 -5.42 28.30
C GLU A 105 26.51 -6.56 27.30
N LYS A 106 26.90 -6.25 26.06
CA LYS A 106 27.11 -7.21 24.97
C LYS A 106 28.55 -7.18 24.49
N MET A 107 29.03 -8.31 24.01
CA MET A 107 30.32 -8.39 23.32
C MET A 107 30.21 -7.80 21.91
N LEU A 108 31.32 -7.30 21.38
CA LEU A 108 31.38 -6.63 20.08
C LEU A 108 30.92 -7.51 18.91
N TRP A 109 31.08 -8.84 19.03
CA TRP A 109 30.54 -9.77 18.03
C TRP A 109 29.00 -9.88 18.07
N GLU A 110 28.36 -9.71 19.23
CA GLU A 110 26.90 -9.85 19.38
C GLU A 110 26.14 -8.70 18.72
N THR A 111 26.73 -7.51 18.74
CA THR A 111 26.16 -6.27 18.19
C THR A 111 26.59 -6.00 16.74
N PHE A 112 27.50 -6.81 16.20
CA PHE A 112 28.04 -6.62 14.86
C PHE A 112 26.93 -6.56 13.81
N ASN A 113 26.98 -5.57 12.92
CA ASN A 113 26.21 -5.53 11.69
C ASN A 113 27.18 -5.25 10.54
N TYR A 114 26.88 -5.77 9.35
CA TYR A 114 27.58 -5.28 8.17
C TYR A 114 27.25 -3.79 8.00
N GLU A 115 28.21 -3.02 7.51
CA GLU A 115 28.05 -1.59 7.37
C GLU A 115 28.39 -1.19 5.93
N LEU A 116 27.39 -0.65 5.22
CA LEU A 116 27.61 0.02 3.96
C LEU A 116 28.05 1.45 4.29
N ALA A 117 29.33 1.73 4.13
CA ALA A 117 29.90 3.02 4.47
C ALA A 117 30.45 3.75 3.23
N CYS A 118 30.44 5.07 3.28
CA CYS A 118 31.23 5.88 2.38
C CYS A 118 32.69 5.88 2.84
N ALA A 119 33.62 5.57 1.93
CA ALA A 119 35.06 5.61 2.20
C ALA A 119 35.73 6.93 1.76
N GLU A 120 34.98 7.87 1.16
CA GLU A 120 35.51 9.17 0.74
C GLU A 120 35.40 10.18 1.89
N LEU A 121 36.53 10.63 2.45
CA LEU A 121 36.60 11.53 3.61
C LEU A 121 36.09 12.97 3.30
N CYS A 122 34.81 13.13 3.00
CA CYS A 122 34.20 14.37 2.52
C CYS A 122 33.42 15.12 3.60
N GLY A 123 33.94 16.28 4.00
CA GLY A 123 33.23 17.21 4.89
C GLY A 123 33.09 16.72 6.34
N LYS A 124 32.50 17.57 7.19
CA LYS A 124 32.44 17.33 8.65
C LYS A 124 31.47 16.21 9.07
N GLY A 125 30.47 15.88 8.26
CA GLY A 125 29.46 14.85 8.56
C GLY A 125 29.80 13.45 8.05
N HIS A 126 30.98 13.27 7.43
CA HIS A 126 31.34 12.06 6.70
C HIS A 126 31.16 10.76 7.51
N PHE A 127 31.55 10.77 8.78
CA PHE A 127 31.49 9.59 9.66
C PHE A 127 30.06 9.05 9.89
N SER A 128 29.04 9.85 9.58
CA SER A 128 27.63 9.44 9.67
C SER A 128 27.11 8.80 8.38
N MET A 129 27.90 8.78 7.30
CA MET A 129 27.52 8.25 6.00
C MET A 129 27.65 6.73 5.93
N ARG A 130 26.84 6.07 6.74
CA ARG A 130 26.80 4.62 6.89
C ARG A 130 25.37 4.14 7.02
N ARG A 131 25.11 2.92 6.55
CA ARG A 131 23.85 2.22 6.76
C ARG A 131 24.11 0.79 7.23
N PRO A 132 23.37 0.31 8.23
CA PRO A 132 23.44 -1.09 8.61
C PRO A 132 22.94 -1.95 7.45
N VAL A 133 23.64 -3.05 7.22
CA VAL A 133 23.29 -4.09 6.27
C VAL A 133 23.10 -5.39 7.05
N ARG A 134 21.96 -6.03 6.83
CA ARG A 134 21.63 -7.31 7.46
C ARG A 134 21.40 -8.36 6.39
N ILE A 135 22.14 -9.45 6.47
CA ILE A 135 21.96 -10.60 5.59
C ILE A 135 21.12 -11.64 6.33
N VAL A 136 20.03 -12.07 5.70
CA VAL A 136 19.04 -12.96 6.31
C VAL A 136 18.75 -14.15 5.41
N GLU A 137 18.05 -15.15 5.95
CA GLU A 137 17.52 -16.24 5.13
C GLU A 137 16.43 -15.74 4.18
N GLN A 138 16.24 -16.45 3.07
CA GLN A 138 15.27 -16.07 2.02
C GLN A 138 13.84 -15.87 2.58
N ALA A 139 13.39 -16.74 3.48
CA ALA A 139 12.05 -16.65 4.07
C ALA A 139 11.87 -15.38 4.93
N GLU A 140 12.90 -15.02 5.69
CA GLU A 140 12.90 -13.79 6.48
C GLU A 140 12.94 -12.55 5.59
N TYR A 141 13.76 -12.56 4.54
CA TYR A 141 13.80 -11.47 3.56
C TYR A 141 12.45 -11.24 2.91
N GLU A 142 11.73 -12.29 2.53
CA GLU A 142 10.39 -12.19 1.96
C GLU A 142 9.37 -11.65 2.96
N ALA A 143 9.40 -12.11 4.21
CA ALA A 143 8.54 -11.60 5.26
C ALA A 143 8.80 -10.11 5.52
N TRP A 144 10.07 -9.72 5.60
CA TRP A 144 10.50 -8.33 5.75
C TRP A 144 10.06 -7.47 4.56
N THR A 145 10.23 -7.96 3.32
CA THR A 145 9.85 -7.21 2.11
C THR A 145 8.34 -6.96 2.07
N ARG A 146 7.51 -7.94 2.46
CA ARG A 146 6.05 -7.78 2.52
C ARG A 146 5.59 -6.79 3.59
N SER A 147 6.41 -6.52 4.60
CA SER A 147 6.09 -5.52 5.63
C SER A 147 6.53 -4.10 5.26
N GLN A 148 7.19 -3.91 4.11
CA GLN A 148 7.64 -2.58 3.69
C GLN A 148 6.54 -1.82 2.98
N ASN A 149 6.50 -0.51 3.20
CA ASN A 149 5.57 0.38 2.53
C ASN A 149 6.22 0.93 1.26
N SER A 150 5.61 0.63 0.12
CA SER A 150 5.99 1.22 -1.17
C SER A 150 5.84 2.73 -1.12
N LEU A 151 6.81 3.45 -1.68
CA LEU A 151 6.76 4.91 -1.76
C LEU A 151 5.61 5.39 -2.64
N TYR A 152 5.32 4.65 -3.72
CA TYR A 152 4.21 4.96 -4.60
C TYR A 152 2.88 4.85 -3.84
N PHE A 153 2.63 3.72 -3.17
CA PHE A 153 1.37 3.50 -2.44
C PHE A 153 1.22 4.43 -1.23
N SER A 154 2.32 4.83 -0.59
CA SER A 154 2.27 5.72 0.58
C SER A 154 2.15 7.20 0.26
N SER A 155 2.60 7.64 -0.93
CA SER A 155 2.81 9.07 -1.20
C SER A 155 2.27 9.57 -2.53
N ILE A 156 2.00 8.68 -3.48
CA ILE A 156 1.59 9.04 -4.84
C ILE A 156 0.19 8.53 -5.16
N ARG A 157 -0.14 7.31 -4.75
CA ARG A 157 -1.44 6.68 -5.01
C ARG A 157 -2.60 7.59 -4.62
N GLY A 158 -3.51 7.88 -5.56
CA GLY A 158 -4.67 8.74 -5.35
C GLY A 158 -4.41 10.25 -5.39
N THR A 159 -3.18 10.70 -5.60
CA THR A 159 -2.85 12.12 -5.78
C THR A 159 -2.92 12.53 -7.26
N ASP A 160 -2.81 13.82 -7.53
CA ASP A 160 -2.70 14.34 -8.92
C ASP A 160 -1.46 13.82 -9.67
N GLU A 161 -0.46 13.29 -8.95
CA GLU A 161 0.74 12.69 -9.54
C GLU A 161 0.56 11.20 -9.87
N ASP A 162 -0.59 10.58 -9.54
CA ASP A 162 -0.87 9.17 -9.80
C ASP A 162 -1.25 8.92 -11.28
N PRO A 163 -0.41 8.24 -12.08
CA PRO A 163 -0.76 7.91 -13.46
C PRO A 163 -1.77 6.76 -13.58
N TYR A 164 -2.11 6.11 -12.47
CA TYR A 164 -2.97 4.93 -12.40
C TYR A 164 -4.28 5.16 -11.63
N LEU A 165 -4.77 6.41 -11.54
CA LEU A 165 -6.04 6.74 -10.84
C LEU A 165 -7.21 5.83 -11.23
N ASN A 166 -7.28 5.42 -12.50
CA ASN A 166 -8.36 4.60 -13.04
C ASN A 166 -8.06 3.09 -13.08
N ARG A 167 -7.05 2.63 -12.34
CA ARG A 167 -6.65 1.21 -12.27
C ARG A 167 -6.62 0.77 -10.81
N LEU A 168 -7.09 -0.43 -10.53
CA LEU A 168 -6.84 -1.11 -9.25
C LEU A 168 -5.67 -2.07 -9.37
N PHE A 169 -4.86 -2.14 -8.31
CA PHE A 169 -3.82 -3.13 -8.17
C PHE A 169 -4.32 -4.35 -7.40
N ASP A 170 -3.70 -5.52 -7.63
CA ASP A 170 -4.12 -6.77 -6.99
C ASP A 170 -4.05 -6.69 -5.44
N SER A 171 -3.13 -5.89 -4.89
CA SER A 171 -3.07 -5.62 -3.44
C SER A 171 -4.33 -4.93 -2.96
N GLU A 172 -4.74 -3.83 -3.62
CA GLU A 172 -5.95 -3.09 -3.28
C GLU A 172 -7.19 -3.95 -3.46
N ILE A 173 -7.28 -4.73 -4.54
CA ILE A 173 -8.42 -5.64 -4.77
C ILE A 173 -8.55 -6.64 -3.61
N ARG A 174 -7.43 -7.24 -3.17
CA ARG A 174 -7.44 -8.18 -2.04
C ARG A 174 -7.83 -7.49 -0.73
N GLU A 175 -7.29 -6.31 -0.46
CA GLU A 175 -7.58 -5.55 0.76
C GLU A 175 -9.05 -5.13 0.83
N ARG A 176 -9.58 -4.52 -0.25
CA ARG A 176 -10.98 -4.11 -0.35
C ARG A 176 -11.93 -5.28 -0.19
N LYS A 177 -11.63 -6.42 -0.85
CA LYS A 177 -12.42 -7.65 -0.69
C LYS A 177 -12.41 -8.17 0.75
N ALA A 178 -11.25 -8.16 1.41
CA ALA A 178 -11.14 -8.58 2.81
C ALA A 178 -11.91 -7.64 3.76
N GLU A 179 -11.83 -6.34 3.51
CA GLU A 179 -12.57 -5.31 4.25
C GLU A 179 -14.09 -5.52 4.11
N LEU A 180 -14.59 -5.66 2.88
CA LEU A 180 -16.01 -5.92 2.63
C LEU A 180 -16.48 -7.21 3.29
N ASN A 181 -15.73 -8.32 3.13
CA ASN A 181 -16.06 -9.58 3.79
C ASN A 181 -16.16 -9.44 5.31
N THR A 182 -15.24 -8.70 5.93
CA THR A 182 -15.27 -8.44 7.37
C THR A 182 -16.49 -7.64 7.78
N LYS A 183 -16.87 -6.62 7.00
CA LYS A 183 -18.09 -5.82 7.26
C LYS A 183 -19.35 -6.68 7.16
N VAL A 184 -19.44 -7.53 6.14
CA VAL A 184 -20.57 -8.43 5.95
C VAL A 184 -20.67 -9.46 7.06
N GLU A 185 -19.57 -10.13 7.42
CA GLU A 185 -19.55 -11.11 8.51
C GLU A 185 -19.94 -10.48 9.84
N THR A 186 -19.51 -9.23 10.08
CA THR A 186 -19.92 -8.45 11.26
C THR A 186 -21.41 -8.14 11.23
N ALA A 187 -21.94 -7.68 10.11
CA ALA A 187 -23.36 -7.35 9.93
C ALA A 187 -24.27 -8.60 10.06
N LEU A 188 -23.86 -9.75 9.53
CA LEU A 188 -24.58 -11.02 9.66
C LEU A 188 -24.67 -11.50 11.12
N ALA A 189 -23.62 -11.22 11.91
CA ALA A 189 -23.54 -11.58 13.32
C ALA A 189 -24.25 -10.57 14.24
N ALA A 190 -24.76 -9.46 13.72
CA ALA A 190 -25.35 -8.40 14.52
C ALA A 190 -26.82 -8.68 14.88
N ASP A 191 -27.17 -8.40 16.14
CA ASP A 191 -28.54 -8.55 16.66
C ASP A 191 -29.42 -7.33 16.31
N ALA A 192 -28.85 -6.13 16.33
CA ALA A 192 -29.57 -4.89 16.06
C ALA A 192 -29.66 -4.60 14.56
N GLU A 193 -30.83 -4.20 14.09
CA GLU A 193 -31.06 -3.90 12.67
C GLU A 193 -30.17 -2.76 12.14
N THR A 194 -29.83 -1.79 13.01
CA THR A 194 -28.93 -0.68 12.67
C THR A 194 -27.50 -1.14 12.36
N ASP A 195 -27.10 -2.31 12.87
CA ASP A 195 -25.75 -2.85 12.75
C ASP A 195 -25.63 -3.81 11.56
N LYS A 196 -26.74 -4.07 10.85
CA LYS A 196 -26.79 -4.87 9.62
C LYS A 196 -26.53 -4.06 8.35
N VAL A 197 -26.22 -2.78 8.50
CA VAL A 197 -25.92 -1.87 7.38
C VAL A 197 -24.45 -1.99 7.00
N VAL A 198 -24.20 -2.32 5.74
CA VAL A 198 -22.86 -2.42 5.14
C VAL A 198 -22.69 -1.31 4.12
N ARG A 199 -21.82 -0.35 4.43
CA ARG A 199 -21.42 0.70 3.48
C ARG A 199 -20.54 0.11 2.38
N LEU A 200 -20.82 0.51 1.13
CA LEU A 200 -20.01 0.16 -0.04
C LEU A 200 -19.06 1.32 -0.36
N ASP A 201 -17.87 1.32 0.22
CA ASP A 201 -16.94 2.46 0.18
C ASP A 201 -16.34 2.75 -1.21
N TYR A 202 -16.39 1.76 -2.10
CA TYR A 202 -15.78 1.82 -3.43
C TYR A 202 -16.80 1.81 -4.57
N VAL A 203 -18.05 2.17 -4.28
CA VAL A 203 -19.10 2.38 -5.28
C VAL A 203 -19.24 3.87 -5.58
N TYR A 204 -18.96 4.23 -6.83
CA TYR A 204 -18.87 5.58 -7.35
C TYR A 204 -19.68 5.68 -8.65
N PHE A 205 -20.14 6.89 -8.93
CA PHE A 205 -20.92 7.22 -10.12
C PHE A 205 -20.28 8.39 -10.86
N GLU A 206 -20.48 8.44 -12.18
CA GLU A 206 -20.14 9.62 -12.97
C GLU A 206 -20.84 10.87 -12.41
N THR A 207 -20.21 12.03 -12.55
CA THR A 207 -20.71 13.28 -11.95
C THR A 207 -22.15 13.59 -12.42
N GLY A 208 -23.06 13.80 -11.45
CA GLY A 208 -24.46 14.11 -11.73
C GLY A 208 -25.26 12.95 -12.35
N SER A 209 -24.74 11.72 -12.29
CA SER A 209 -25.30 10.54 -12.96
C SER A 209 -25.51 9.37 -11.98
N ALA A 210 -26.27 8.38 -12.46
CA ALA A 210 -26.40 7.04 -11.89
C ALA A 210 -25.57 5.99 -12.65
N GLN A 211 -24.71 6.42 -13.58
CA GLN A 211 -23.79 5.55 -14.29
C GLN A 211 -22.63 5.16 -13.37
N LEU A 212 -22.51 3.85 -13.08
CA LEU A 212 -21.41 3.28 -12.32
C LEU A 212 -20.07 3.45 -13.03
N THR A 213 -19.03 3.84 -12.28
CA THR A 213 -17.67 3.87 -12.81
C THR A 213 -17.12 2.45 -12.99
N GLU A 214 -16.10 2.29 -13.84
CA GLU A 214 -15.44 0.98 -14.03
C GLU A 214 -14.82 0.44 -12.73
N LEU A 215 -14.30 1.32 -11.87
CA LEU A 215 -13.72 0.91 -10.58
C LEU A 215 -14.77 0.34 -9.62
N SER A 216 -16.01 0.82 -9.70
CA SER A 216 -17.11 0.38 -8.84
C SER A 216 -17.57 -1.03 -9.13
N ARG A 217 -17.37 -1.49 -10.38
CA ARG A 217 -17.71 -2.86 -10.78
C ARG A 217 -16.97 -3.92 -9.96
N TYR A 218 -15.74 -3.64 -9.52
CA TYR A 218 -14.98 -4.56 -8.67
C TYR A 218 -15.60 -4.79 -7.30
N GLU A 219 -16.07 -3.72 -6.66
CA GLU A 219 -16.76 -3.82 -5.37
C GLU A 219 -18.08 -4.60 -5.51
N LEU A 220 -18.84 -4.31 -6.56
CA LEU A 220 -20.11 -4.98 -6.82
C LEU A 220 -19.94 -6.45 -7.23
N ASP A 221 -18.85 -6.80 -7.91
CA ASP A 221 -18.50 -8.19 -8.18
C ASP A 221 -18.24 -8.97 -6.88
N ASN A 222 -17.60 -8.35 -5.89
CA ASN A 222 -17.44 -8.95 -4.57
C ASN A 222 -18.79 -9.11 -3.85
N VAL A 223 -19.69 -8.13 -3.94
CA VAL A 223 -21.06 -8.26 -3.40
C VAL A 223 -21.80 -9.44 -4.03
N ALA A 224 -21.71 -9.62 -5.35
CA ALA A 224 -22.32 -10.75 -6.04
C ALA A 224 -21.75 -12.10 -5.57
N GLU A 225 -20.42 -12.18 -5.37
CA GLU A 225 -19.77 -13.38 -4.82
C GLU A 225 -20.25 -13.70 -3.40
N ILE A 226 -20.39 -12.67 -2.55
CA ILE A 226 -20.92 -12.81 -1.19
C ILE A 226 -22.37 -13.28 -1.22
N MET A 227 -23.23 -12.70 -2.07
CA MET A 227 -24.62 -13.14 -2.26
C MET A 227 -24.71 -14.60 -2.74
N GLY A 228 -23.70 -15.08 -3.49
CA GLY A 228 -23.55 -16.49 -3.86
C GLY A 228 -23.11 -17.38 -2.69
N LYS A 229 -22.21 -16.89 -1.83
CA LYS A 229 -21.77 -17.58 -0.60
C LYS A 229 -22.91 -17.75 0.42
N TYR A 230 -23.82 -16.77 0.51
CA TYR A 230 -24.96 -16.78 1.44
C TYR A 230 -26.29 -16.83 0.66
N PRO A 231 -26.78 -18.01 0.23
CA PRO A 231 -27.91 -18.13 -0.70
C PRO A 231 -29.26 -17.65 -0.16
N ASN A 232 -29.43 -17.61 1.16
CA ASN A 232 -30.66 -17.13 1.82
C ASN A 232 -30.64 -15.63 2.13
N MET A 233 -29.48 -14.98 1.99
CA MET A 233 -29.31 -13.57 2.33
C MET A 233 -30.17 -12.70 1.40
N GLN A 234 -30.96 -11.81 1.98
CA GLN A 234 -31.70 -10.76 1.27
C GLN A 234 -31.18 -9.41 1.70
N ILE A 235 -31.08 -8.47 0.75
CA ILE A 235 -30.52 -7.15 1.00
C ILE A 235 -31.41 -6.03 0.46
N GLU A 236 -31.45 -4.92 1.18
CA GLU A 236 -31.96 -3.64 0.67
C GLU A 236 -30.77 -2.77 0.26
N LEU A 237 -30.71 -2.37 -1.01
CA LEU A 237 -29.71 -1.48 -1.58
C LEU A 237 -30.15 -0.03 -1.38
N GLY A 238 -29.43 0.71 -0.55
CA GLY A 238 -29.71 2.11 -0.23
C GLY A 238 -28.81 3.09 -0.97
N GLY A 239 -29.42 4.05 -1.67
CA GLY A 239 -28.73 5.21 -2.24
C GLY A 239 -28.97 6.46 -1.41
N HIS A 240 -27.92 7.26 -1.17
CA HIS A 240 -27.99 8.51 -0.40
C HIS A 240 -27.30 9.67 -1.14
N THR A 241 -27.79 10.89 -0.93
CA THR A 241 -27.19 12.14 -1.42
C THR A 241 -26.80 13.04 -0.25
N ASP A 242 -26.01 14.07 -0.52
CA ASP A 242 -25.87 15.20 0.40
C ASP A 242 -27.08 16.14 0.28
N SER A 243 -27.09 17.22 1.07
CA SER A 243 -28.15 18.21 1.06
C SER A 243 -28.01 19.30 -0.02
N GLN A 244 -27.15 19.09 -1.03
CA GLN A 244 -26.99 20.06 -2.11
C GLN A 244 -27.96 19.74 -3.24
N GLY A 245 -28.70 20.75 -3.69
CA GLY A 245 -29.69 20.59 -4.75
C GLY A 245 -31.11 20.63 -4.22
N ASP A 246 -32.03 20.05 -4.98
CA ASP A 246 -33.46 20.03 -4.72
C ASP A 246 -33.87 18.63 -4.24
N ASP A 247 -34.67 18.56 -3.18
CA ASP A 247 -35.06 17.31 -2.49
C ASP A 247 -35.62 16.25 -3.46
N ASP A 248 -36.52 16.63 -4.36
CA ASP A 248 -37.13 15.73 -5.35
C ASP A 248 -36.09 15.23 -6.37
N SER A 249 -35.11 16.06 -6.69
CA SER A 249 -34.01 15.72 -7.58
C SER A 249 -33.00 14.79 -6.90
N ASN A 250 -32.70 15.04 -5.62
CA ASN A 250 -31.85 14.22 -4.78
C ASN A 250 -32.46 12.83 -4.53
N LEU A 251 -33.76 12.78 -4.25
CA LEU A 251 -34.49 11.52 -4.09
C LEU A 251 -34.43 10.69 -5.37
N ARG A 252 -34.79 11.28 -6.52
CA ARG A 252 -34.72 10.59 -7.82
C ARG A 252 -33.32 10.10 -8.15
N LEU A 253 -32.29 10.90 -7.92
CA LEU A 253 -30.90 10.52 -8.18
C LEU A 253 -30.46 9.35 -7.29
N SER A 254 -30.80 9.42 -6.00
CA SER A 254 -30.47 8.34 -5.04
C SER A 254 -31.15 7.02 -5.42
N GLU A 255 -32.40 7.07 -5.89
CA GLU A 255 -33.15 5.90 -6.33
C GLU A 255 -32.58 5.32 -7.62
N GLN A 256 -32.24 6.17 -8.59
CA GLN A 256 -31.57 5.73 -9.82
C GLN A 256 -30.22 5.06 -9.54
N ARG A 257 -29.45 5.56 -8.57
CA ARG A 257 -28.18 4.96 -8.15
C ARG A 257 -28.38 3.60 -7.49
N ALA A 258 -29.34 3.48 -6.58
CA ALA A 258 -29.70 2.19 -5.98
C ALA A 258 -30.16 1.18 -7.05
N GLN A 259 -30.96 1.63 -8.01
CA GLN A 259 -31.41 0.81 -9.14
C GLN A 259 -30.25 0.39 -10.04
N ALA A 260 -29.28 1.27 -10.33
CA ALA A 260 -28.11 0.91 -11.14
C ALA A 260 -27.26 -0.19 -10.48
N VAL A 261 -27.14 -0.16 -9.15
CA VAL A 261 -26.46 -1.23 -8.39
C VAL A 261 -27.27 -2.53 -8.44
N TYR A 262 -28.59 -2.45 -8.24
CA TYR A 262 -29.49 -3.59 -8.37
C TYR A 262 -29.36 -4.26 -9.75
N ASP A 263 -29.49 -3.48 -10.82
CA ASP A 263 -29.43 -3.98 -12.19
C ASP A 263 -28.07 -4.62 -12.47
N TYR A 264 -26.99 -4.05 -11.96
CA TYR A 264 -25.66 -4.63 -12.07
C TYR A 264 -25.57 -6.01 -11.41
N LEU A 265 -26.05 -6.14 -10.17
CA LEU A 265 -26.02 -7.40 -9.42
C LEU A 265 -26.91 -8.47 -10.05
N VAL A 266 -28.09 -8.10 -10.56
CA VAL A 266 -28.95 -9.01 -11.33
C VAL A 266 -28.24 -9.52 -12.58
N ASN A 267 -27.57 -8.64 -13.33
CA ASN A 267 -26.78 -9.03 -14.50
C ASN A 267 -25.58 -9.94 -14.13
N LYS A 268 -25.08 -9.86 -12.90
CA LYS A 268 -24.04 -10.76 -12.36
C LYS A 268 -24.60 -12.08 -11.84
N GLY A 269 -25.91 -12.28 -11.88
CA GLY A 269 -26.58 -13.54 -11.53
C GLY A 269 -27.18 -13.60 -10.13
N VAL A 270 -27.24 -12.47 -9.41
CA VAL A 270 -27.97 -12.41 -8.13
C VAL A 270 -29.47 -12.40 -8.42
N ALA A 271 -30.25 -13.25 -7.74
CA ALA A 271 -31.68 -13.35 -7.97
C ALA A 271 -32.41 -12.05 -7.58
N ALA A 272 -33.29 -11.57 -8.45
CA ALA A 272 -33.99 -10.29 -8.36
C ALA A 272 -34.86 -10.15 -7.10
N ASP A 273 -35.43 -11.26 -6.62
CA ASP A 273 -36.28 -11.34 -5.42
C ASP A 273 -35.51 -11.28 -4.10
N ARG A 274 -34.18 -11.37 -4.15
CA ARG A 274 -33.30 -11.27 -2.97
C ARG A 274 -32.82 -9.84 -2.70
N MET A 275 -33.23 -8.89 -3.53
CA MET A 275 -32.75 -7.52 -3.47
C MET A 275 -33.92 -6.54 -3.63
N MET A 276 -33.79 -5.37 -3.01
CA MET A 276 -34.69 -4.23 -3.22
C MET A 276 -33.85 -2.96 -3.32
N ALA A 277 -34.14 -2.07 -4.26
CA ALA A 277 -33.47 -0.78 -4.38
C ALA A 277 -34.32 0.32 -3.75
N VAL A 278 -33.71 1.16 -2.89
CA VAL A 278 -34.38 2.28 -2.22
C VAL A 278 -33.51 3.53 -2.29
N GLY A 279 -34.08 4.63 -2.78
CA GLY A 279 -33.48 5.95 -2.71
C GLY A 279 -33.91 6.69 -1.45
N TYR A 280 -32.94 7.19 -0.68
CA TYR A 280 -33.20 7.95 0.55
C TYR A 280 -33.02 9.46 0.37
N GLY A 281 -32.50 9.92 -0.77
CA GLY A 281 -32.08 11.30 -0.95
C GLY A 281 -31.16 11.76 0.18
N GLU A 282 -31.46 12.92 0.75
CA GLU A 282 -30.72 13.51 1.88
C GLU A 282 -31.34 13.22 3.26
N THR A 283 -32.39 12.39 3.32
CA THR A 283 -33.22 12.21 4.54
C THR A 283 -32.55 11.39 5.64
N LYS A 284 -31.46 10.67 5.33
CA LYS A 284 -30.69 9.83 6.26
C LYS A 284 -29.20 10.20 6.25
N PRO A 285 -28.81 11.40 6.72
CA PRO A 285 -27.41 11.79 6.80
C PRO A 285 -26.69 11.00 7.88
N VAL A 286 -25.44 10.65 7.61
CA VAL A 286 -24.51 10.00 8.56
C VAL A 286 -23.46 10.97 9.09
N ASP A 287 -23.35 12.16 8.49
CA ASP A 287 -22.44 13.22 8.87
C ASP A 287 -23.03 14.61 8.58
N SER A 288 -22.36 15.67 9.02
CA SER A 288 -22.78 17.06 8.80
C SER A 288 -22.84 17.41 7.32
N ASN A 289 -23.95 18.03 6.89
CA ASN A 289 -24.04 18.61 5.55
C ASN A 289 -23.38 20.01 5.43
N ASP A 290 -22.91 20.57 6.55
CA ASP A 290 -22.31 21.90 6.57
C ASP A 290 -20.86 21.88 6.03
N THR A 291 -20.16 20.75 6.14
CA THR A 291 -18.77 20.58 5.69
C THR A 291 -18.68 19.79 4.39
N GLU A 292 -17.64 20.00 3.58
CA GLU A 292 -17.46 19.20 2.36
C GLU A 292 -17.19 17.73 2.68
N ASP A 293 -16.40 17.47 3.73
CA ASP A 293 -16.09 16.11 4.17
C ASP A 293 -17.36 15.35 4.61
N GLY A 294 -18.24 16.01 5.37
CA GLY A 294 -19.49 15.39 5.81
C GLY A 294 -20.49 15.20 4.66
N ARG A 295 -20.57 16.14 3.71
CA ARG A 295 -21.32 15.91 2.45
C ARG A 295 -20.77 14.74 1.66
N ALA A 296 -19.45 14.59 1.57
CA ALA A 296 -18.83 13.44 0.92
C ALA A 296 -19.20 12.11 1.60
N ASN A 297 -19.29 12.09 2.94
CA ASN A 297 -19.76 10.93 3.68
C ASN A 297 -21.26 10.62 3.45
N ASN A 298 -22.09 11.63 3.27
CA ASN A 298 -23.51 11.47 2.99
C ASN A 298 -23.79 10.95 1.57
N ARG A 299 -22.96 11.32 0.59
CA ARG A 299 -22.98 10.77 -0.78
C ARG A 299 -22.46 9.32 -0.81
N ARG A 300 -23.29 8.38 -0.37
CA ARG A 300 -22.89 6.97 -0.21
C ARG A 300 -23.89 5.99 -0.80
N THR A 301 -23.42 4.77 -0.98
CA THR A 301 -24.23 3.58 -1.26
C THR A 301 -23.97 2.57 -0.16
N GLU A 302 -25.03 1.91 0.29
CA GLU A 302 -24.96 0.89 1.32
C GLU A 302 -25.95 -0.23 0.99
N PHE A 303 -25.83 -1.35 1.70
CA PHE A 303 -26.90 -2.32 1.74
C PHE A 303 -27.19 -2.76 3.17
N THR A 304 -28.45 -3.08 3.44
CA THR A 304 -28.92 -3.59 4.73
C THR A 304 -29.32 -5.04 4.56
N ILE A 305 -28.86 -5.93 5.44
CA ILE A 305 -29.25 -7.34 5.43
C ILE A 305 -30.63 -7.47 6.08
N THR A 306 -31.65 -7.76 5.28
CA THR A 306 -33.05 -7.81 5.74
C THR A 306 -33.52 -9.21 6.11
N ALA A 307 -32.87 -10.24 5.58
CA ALA A 307 -33.10 -11.65 5.94
C ALA A 307 -31.85 -12.50 5.68
N GLN A 308 -31.71 -13.61 6.40
CA GLN A 308 -30.61 -14.58 6.28
C GLN A 308 -31.05 -15.99 6.64
#